data_AF-A0A660ZRP5-F1
#
_entry.id   AF-A0A660ZRP5-F1
#
_cell.length_a   1.000
_cell.length_b   1.000
_cell.length_c   1.000
_cell.angle_alpha   90.00
_cell.angle_beta   90.00
_cell.angle_gamma   90.00
#
_symmetry.space_group_name_H-M   'P 1'
#
loop_
_entity.id
_entity.type
_entity.pdbx_description
1 polymer ?
#
loop_
_entity_poly.entity_id
_entity_poly.type
_entity_poly.pdbx_seq_one_letter_code
_entity_poly.pdbx_strand_id
1 'polypeptide(L)'
;MKEECAVFGIFGREDAAQLTYLGLYALQHRGQESAGIITSDGEKVYEHKGLGLVSKVFDVETLEKLKGSIAIGHTRYSTTGLSRASNTQPFLVTCKIGKIAVAHNGNLVNIVGLRRKMEEDGSIFRSTMDSEVILHLIAKSKKKKLEDMIMDALNRIEGAYSLVFCTKNKLIAARDPLGFRPLSMGRMGDSVVFASESCAFDLIGAEYEREVEAGEMLVVDSSGVKSYRFSERGKNLSKCIFEFIYFSRPDSKVFGVNVDKVRRKLGRKLAEEAPADADIVIAVPDSSNTIALGYAEGSGLPFELGLIRNHYVGRTFIQPRQTMRDWDVRIKFNPVKGVLEGRRVVVVDDSIV
;
A
#
# COMPACT_ATOMS: atom_id res chain seq x y z
N MET A 1 -10.58 -11.08 -0.18
CA MET A 1 -9.66 -9.92 -0.17
C MET A 1 -9.08 -9.73 -1.55
N LYS A 2 -9.05 -8.49 -2.08
CA LYS A 2 -8.38 -8.18 -3.35
C LYS A 2 -7.50 -6.93 -3.27
N GLU A 3 -6.28 -7.07 -3.77
CA GLU A 3 -5.16 -6.11 -3.92
C GLU A 3 -4.89 -5.16 -2.73
N GLU A 4 -3.73 -5.35 -2.10
CA GLU A 4 -3.26 -4.63 -0.89
C GLU A 4 -1.91 -3.97 -1.18
N CYS A 5 -1.80 -3.31 -2.33
CA CYS A 5 -0.55 -2.76 -2.85
C CYS A 5 -0.06 -1.53 -2.05
N ALA A 6 1.19 -1.13 -2.27
CA ALA A 6 1.67 0.17 -1.78
C ALA A 6 1.93 1.12 -2.93
N VAL A 7 1.66 2.41 -2.68
CA VAL A 7 2.09 3.51 -3.54
C VAL A 7 3.01 4.45 -2.76
N PHE A 8 3.98 5.01 -3.48
CA PHE A 8 4.88 6.05 -2.98
C PHE A 8 5.07 7.12 -4.06
N GLY A 9 5.24 8.38 -3.68
CA GLY A 9 5.60 9.44 -4.60
C GLY A 9 6.39 10.54 -3.92
N ILE A 10 7.33 11.16 -4.63
CA ILE A 10 8.14 12.28 -4.13
C ILE A 10 8.36 13.32 -5.23
N PHE A 11 8.34 14.60 -4.85
CA PHE A 11 8.57 15.73 -5.72
C PHE A 11 9.62 16.68 -5.12
N GLY A 12 10.53 17.16 -5.97
CA GLY A 12 11.45 18.24 -5.65
C GLY A 12 12.79 17.79 -5.07
N ARG A 13 13.33 16.63 -5.51
CA ARG A 13 14.67 16.16 -5.09
C ARG A 13 15.42 15.37 -6.14
N GLU A 14 16.69 15.66 -6.36
CA GLU A 14 17.53 14.96 -7.36
C GLU A 14 17.70 13.46 -7.09
N ASP A 15 17.66 13.03 -5.83
CA ASP A 15 17.74 11.63 -5.38
C ASP A 15 16.35 10.96 -5.26
N ALA A 16 15.35 11.45 -6.00
CA ALA A 16 13.97 10.96 -5.94
C ALA A 16 13.84 9.44 -6.18
N ALA A 17 14.68 8.86 -7.05
CA ALA A 17 14.70 7.43 -7.31
C ALA A 17 15.13 6.62 -6.07
N GLN A 18 16.22 7.01 -5.41
CA GLN A 18 16.76 6.35 -4.22
C GLN A 18 15.77 6.44 -3.06
N LEU A 19 15.16 7.61 -2.86
CA LEU A 19 14.16 7.81 -1.82
C LEU A 19 12.88 7.02 -2.08
N THR A 20 12.47 6.91 -3.35
CA THR A 20 11.34 6.04 -3.73
C THR A 20 11.67 4.57 -3.48
N TYR A 21 12.88 4.13 -3.79
CA TYR A 21 13.34 2.77 -3.47
C TYR A 21 13.25 2.49 -1.97
N LEU A 22 13.78 3.38 -1.12
CA LEU A 22 13.71 3.25 0.34
C LEU A 22 12.25 3.28 0.84
N GLY A 23 11.43 4.21 0.34
CA GLY A 23 10.02 4.28 0.68
C GLY A 23 9.26 2.99 0.33
N LEU A 24 9.49 2.42 -0.85
CA LEU A 24 8.91 1.13 -1.23
C LEU A 24 9.47 -0.03 -0.41
N TYR A 25 10.74 0.02 -0.02
CA TYR A 25 11.35 -0.98 0.87
C TYR A 25 10.67 -0.99 2.24
N ALA A 26 10.38 0.18 2.82
CA ALA A 26 9.59 0.29 4.05
C ALA A 26 8.16 -0.25 3.90
N LEU A 27 7.60 -0.22 2.69
CA LEU A 27 6.25 -0.67 2.35
C LEU A 27 6.23 -2.09 1.74
N GLN A 28 7.34 -2.84 1.81
CA GLN A 28 7.47 -4.16 1.17
C GLN A 28 6.47 -5.20 1.72
N HIS A 29 6.00 -5.04 2.96
CA HIS A 29 4.99 -5.92 3.57
C HIS A 29 3.65 -5.89 2.82
N ARG A 30 3.33 -4.77 2.17
CA ARG A 30 2.10 -4.62 1.38
C ARG A 30 2.10 -5.46 0.12
N GLY A 31 3.24 -5.68 -0.53
CA GLY A 31 3.29 -6.42 -1.79
C GLY A 31 4.67 -6.93 -2.12
N GLN A 32 4.80 -8.19 -2.53
CA GLN A 32 6.07 -8.88 -2.74
C GLN A 32 6.22 -9.48 -4.14
N GLU A 33 5.24 -9.28 -5.02
CA GLU A 33 5.20 -9.94 -6.33
C GLU A 33 5.86 -9.15 -7.44
N SER A 34 5.82 -7.83 -7.33
CA SER A 34 6.50 -6.94 -8.26
C SER A 34 6.72 -5.58 -7.63
N ALA A 35 7.71 -4.88 -8.17
CA ALA A 35 8.02 -3.51 -7.81
C ALA A 35 8.35 -2.70 -9.07
N GLY A 36 8.11 -1.40 -9.02
CA GLY A 36 8.38 -0.49 -10.12
C GLY A 36 8.59 0.93 -9.64
N ILE A 37 9.43 1.66 -10.35
CA ILE A 37 9.72 3.08 -10.12
C ILE A 37 9.69 3.79 -11.48
N ILE A 38 9.03 4.94 -11.49
CA ILE A 38 9.04 5.88 -12.62
C ILE A 38 9.52 7.22 -12.11
N THR A 39 10.47 7.83 -12.83
CA THR A 39 11.01 9.14 -12.49
C THR A 39 10.87 10.11 -13.64
N SER A 40 10.91 11.41 -13.33
CA SER A 40 10.96 12.47 -14.33
C SER A 40 11.92 13.57 -13.94
N ASP A 41 12.69 14.04 -14.93
CA ASP A 41 13.66 15.14 -14.83
C ASP A 41 13.10 16.49 -15.32
N GLY A 42 11.79 16.58 -15.61
CA GLY A 42 11.18 17.76 -16.23
C GLY A 42 10.97 17.64 -17.73
N GLU A 43 11.76 16.81 -18.41
CA GLU A 43 11.76 16.70 -19.88
C GLU A 43 11.40 15.28 -20.34
N LYS A 44 12.03 14.30 -19.71
CA LYS A 44 11.94 12.87 -19.97
C LYS A 44 11.35 12.17 -18.76
N VAL A 45 10.84 10.97 -19.04
CA VAL A 45 10.30 10.06 -18.02
C VAL A 45 11.02 8.74 -18.21
N TYR A 46 11.59 8.23 -17.12
CA TYR A 46 12.34 7.00 -17.02
C TYR A 46 11.51 5.97 -16.26
N GLU A 47 11.58 4.71 -16.66
CA GLU A 47 10.82 3.62 -16.05
C GLU A 47 11.74 2.42 -15.85
N HIS A 48 11.65 1.82 -14.66
CA HIS A 48 12.16 0.48 -14.43
C HIS A 48 11.21 -0.29 -13.51
N LYS A 49 10.92 -1.53 -13.88
CA LYS A 49 9.99 -2.38 -13.14
C LYS A 49 10.27 -3.86 -13.37
N GLY A 50 9.97 -4.68 -12.37
CA GLY A 50 10.29 -6.10 -12.40
C GLY A 50 9.45 -6.91 -11.43
N LEU A 51 9.52 -8.23 -11.58
CA LEU A 51 8.88 -9.17 -10.65
C LEU A 51 9.77 -9.39 -9.42
N GLY A 52 9.14 -9.60 -8.28
CA GLY A 52 9.77 -9.88 -7.00
C GLY A 52 9.83 -8.68 -6.05
N LEU A 53 10.70 -8.82 -5.06
CA LEU A 53 10.95 -7.83 -4.01
C LEU A 53 11.64 -6.58 -4.58
N VAL A 54 11.45 -5.44 -3.93
CA VAL A 54 12.08 -4.16 -4.27
C VAL A 54 13.60 -4.32 -4.37
N SER A 55 14.24 -4.97 -3.40
CA SER A 55 15.69 -5.22 -3.39
C SER A 55 16.19 -6.15 -4.49
N LYS A 56 15.30 -6.93 -5.13
CA LYS A 56 15.66 -7.79 -6.27
C LYS A 56 15.43 -7.10 -7.61
N VAL A 57 14.49 -6.15 -7.66
CA VAL A 57 14.14 -5.42 -8.87
C VAL A 57 15.11 -4.26 -9.14
N PHE A 58 15.65 -3.65 -8.08
CA PHE A 58 16.51 -2.48 -8.17
C PHE A 58 17.88 -2.76 -7.57
N ASP A 59 18.92 -2.61 -8.39
CA ASP A 59 20.31 -2.48 -7.98
C ASP A 59 20.80 -1.03 -8.19
N VAL A 60 22.07 -0.77 -7.84
CA VAL A 60 22.67 0.56 -7.97
C VAL A 60 22.63 1.06 -9.41
N GLU A 61 23.00 0.22 -10.37
CA GLU A 61 23.04 0.59 -11.80
C GLU A 61 21.66 0.94 -12.35
N THR A 62 20.63 0.20 -11.91
CA THR A 62 19.24 0.48 -12.26
C THR A 62 18.78 1.82 -11.68
N LEU A 63 19.08 2.10 -10.41
CA LEU A 63 18.69 3.34 -9.77
C LEU A 63 19.39 4.56 -10.40
N GLU A 64 20.66 4.44 -10.80
CA GLU A 64 21.39 5.51 -11.50
C GLU A 64 20.79 5.88 -12.87
N LYS A 65 20.09 4.94 -13.52
CA LYS A 65 19.38 5.20 -14.78
C LYS A 65 18.05 5.96 -14.56
N LEU A 66 17.50 5.93 -13.34
CA LEU A 66 16.25 6.59 -12.98
C LEU A 66 16.53 8.02 -12.52
N LYS A 67 16.63 8.94 -13.48
CA LYS A 67 17.01 10.33 -13.22
C LYS A 67 15.79 11.21 -12.94
N GLY A 68 16.03 12.30 -12.22
CA GLY A 68 15.10 13.42 -12.14
C GLY A 68 14.58 13.71 -10.74
N SER A 69 13.81 14.79 -10.63
CA SER A 69 13.38 15.34 -9.34
C SER A 69 12.00 14.90 -8.88
N ILE A 70 11.31 14.11 -9.69
CA ILE A 70 9.97 13.57 -9.43
C ILE A 70 10.04 12.06 -9.56
N ALA A 71 9.45 11.33 -8.62
CA ALA A 71 9.34 9.89 -8.72
C ALA A 71 8.02 9.37 -8.15
N ILE A 72 7.53 8.27 -8.72
CA ILE A 72 6.48 7.44 -8.13
C ILE A 72 6.92 5.98 -8.13
N GLY A 73 6.45 5.24 -7.14
CA GLY A 73 6.79 3.85 -6.92
C GLY A 73 5.56 3.02 -6.56
N HIS A 74 5.66 1.71 -6.78
CA HIS A 74 4.62 0.77 -6.42
C HIS A 74 5.19 -0.59 -5.99
N THR A 75 4.58 -1.23 -5.00
CA THR A 75 4.75 -2.67 -4.71
C THR A 75 3.42 -3.40 -4.83
N ARG A 76 3.42 -4.57 -5.50
CA ARG A 76 2.19 -5.29 -5.84
C ARG A 76 1.93 -6.51 -4.96
N TYR A 77 0.67 -6.66 -4.58
CA TYR A 77 0.09 -7.89 -4.02
C TYR A 77 -0.98 -8.42 -4.98
N SER A 78 -0.89 -9.68 -5.41
CA SER A 78 -1.93 -10.33 -6.21
C SER A 78 -2.67 -11.36 -5.38
N THR A 79 -3.96 -11.10 -5.20
CA THR A 79 -4.94 -12.11 -4.76
C THR A 79 -5.63 -12.77 -5.95
N THR A 80 -5.66 -12.08 -7.09
CA THR A 80 -6.34 -12.49 -8.32
C THR A 80 -5.66 -11.86 -9.52
N GLY A 81 -5.44 -12.65 -10.57
CA GLY A 81 -4.65 -12.28 -11.74
C GLY A 81 -3.27 -12.95 -11.69
N LEU A 82 -2.87 -13.58 -12.79
CA LEU A 82 -1.55 -14.19 -12.91
C LEU A 82 -0.48 -13.12 -12.65
N SER A 83 0.55 -13.46 -11.88
CA SER A 83 1.74 -12.62 -11.69
C SER A 83 2.49 -12.50 -13.02
N ARG A 84 2.03 -11.59 -13.87
CA ARG A 84 2.61 -11.27 -15.17
C ARG A 84 3.34 -9.95 -15.08
N ALA A 85 4.48 -9.85 -15.76
CA ALA A 85 5.23 -8.59 -15.88
C ALA A 85 4.38 -7.46 -16.49
N SER A 86 3.39 -7.80 -17.32
CA SER A 86 2.42 -6.83 -17.88
C SER A 86 1.55 -6.14 -16.84
N ASN A 87 1.44 -6.73 -15.64
CA ASN A 87 0.65 -6.22 -14.51
C ASN A 87 1.52 -5.54 -13.44
N THR A 88 2.77 -5.21 -13.76
CA THR A 88 3.63 -4.44 -12.87
C THR A 88 3.38 -2.95 -13.04
N GLN A 89 3.17 -2.28 -11.91
CA GLN A 89 2.98 -0.83 -11.79
C GLN A 89 4.28 -0.15 -11.31
N PRO A 90 4.46 1.16 -11.48
CA PRO A 90 3.53 2.12 -12.10
C PRO A 90 3.25 1.83 -13.59
N PHE A 91 2.07 2.19 -14.07
CA PHE A 91 1.69 2.03 -15.48
C PHE A 91 1.88 3.35 -16.23
N LEU A 92 2.71 3.34 -17.27
CA LEU A 92 3.07 4.50 -18.08
C LEU A 92 2.40 4.45 -19.44
N VAL A 93 1.76 5.54 -19.85
CA VAL A 93 1.25 5.73 -21.21
C VAL A 93 1.71 7.05 -21.79
N THR A 94 1.67 7.15 -23.12
CA THR A 94 1.78 8.42 -23.84
C THR A 94 0.44 8.73 -24.49
N CYS A 95 -0.10 9.92 -24.25
CA CYS A 95 -1.34 10.38 -24.86
C CYS A 95 -1.26 11.88 -25.19
N LYS A 96 -2.39 12.52 -25.51
CA LYS A 96 -2.43 13.92 -25.97
C LYS A 96 -1.85 14.96 -24.99
N ILE A 97 -1.73 14.61 -23.71
CA ILE A 97 -1.11 15.43 -22.65
C ILE A 97 0.38 15.11 -22.43
N GLY A 98 0.96 14.24 -23.25
CA GLY A 98 2.31 13.71 -23.10
C GLY A 98 2.34 12.39 -22.31
N LYS A 99 3.45 12.15 -21.62
CA LYS A 99 3.64 10.97 -20.76
C LYS A 99 2.97 11.18 -19.40
N ILE A 100 2.17 10.21 -19.00
CA ILE A 100 1.56 10.14 -17.67
C ILE A 100 1.68 8.71 -17.14
N ALA A 101 2.13 8.60 -15.89
CA ALA A 101 2.18 7.35 -15.16
C ALA A 101 1.23 7.37 -13.97
N VAL A 102 0.75 6.21 -13.57
CA VAL A 102 -0.06 6.03 -12.35
C VAL A 102 0.39 4.79 -11.57
N ALA A 103 0.42 4.91 -10.25
CA ALA A 103 0.45 3.80 -9.32
C ALA A 103 -0.84 3.79 -8.49
N HIS A 104 -1.41 2.61 -8.30
CA HIS A 104 -2.73 2.41 -7.74
C HIS A 104 -2.71 1.36 -6.63
N ASN A 105 -3.19 1.76 -5.44
CA ASN A 105 -3.59 0.85 -4.37
C ASN A 105 -5.11 0.90 -4.22
N GLY A 106 -5.80 -0.20 -4.52
CA GLY A 106 -7.24 -0.26 -4.48
C GLY A 106 -7.83 -1.29 -5.43
N ASN A 107 -9.15 -1.26 -5.57
CA ASN A 107 -9.89 -2.09 -6.50
C ASN A 107 -11.12 -1.33 -7.00
N LEU A 108 -11.25 -1.23 -8.31
CA LEU A 108 -12.39 -0.60 -8.97
C LEU A 108 -13.48 -1.63 -9.27
N VAL A 109 -14.70 -1.37 -8.80
CA VAL A 109 -15.83 -2.33 -8.89
C VAL A 109 -16.53 -2.27 -10.23
N ASN A 110 -16.56 -1.11 -10.88
CA ASN A 110 -17.24 -0.91 -12.16
C ASN A 110 -16.29 -1.07 -13.38
N ILE A 111 -15.08 -1.59 -13.17
CA ILE A 111 -14.00 -1.62 -14.17
C ILE A 111 -14.33 -2.46 -15.41
N VAL A 112 -14.99 -3.60 -15.23
CA VAL A 112 -15.34 -4.53 -16.31
C VAL A 112 -16.29 -3.86 -17.31
N GLY A 113 -17.29 -3.14 -16.80
CA GLY A 113 -18.24 -2.40 -17.64
C GLY A 113 -17.58 -1.24 -18.38
N LEU A 114 -16.72 -0.48 -17.70
CA LEU A 114 -15.98 0.63 -18.31
C LEU A 114 -15.05 0.13 -19.42
N ARG A 115 -14.29 -0.95 -19.16
CA ARG A 115 -13.39 -1.56 -20.13
C ARG A 115 -14.14 -2.03 -21.37
N ARG A 116 -15.22 -2.80 -21.22
CA ARG A 116 -16.01 -3.30 -22.35
C ARG A 116 -16.50 -2.16 -23.25
N LYS A 117 -17.06 -1.10 -22.66
CA LYS A 117 -17.50 0.09 -23.41
C LYS A 117 -16.35 0.75 -24.17
N MET A 118 -15.16 0.81 -23.56
CA MET A 118 -13.99 1.36 -24.22
C MET A 118 -13.49 0.50 -25.38
N GLU A 119 -13.52 -0.83 -25.24
CA GLU A 119 -13.17 -1.79 -26.30
C GLU A 119 -14.17 -1.68 -27.48
N GLU A 120 -15.47 -1.55 -27.20
CA GLU A 120 -16.52 -1.28 -28.21
C GLU A 120 -16.28 0.05 -28.96
N ASP A 121 -15.80 1.08 -28.25
CA ASP A 121 -15.38 2.36 -28.83
C ASP A 121 -14.01 2.31 -29.56
N GLY A 122 -13.37 1.13 -29.64
CA GLY A 122 -12.09 0.92 -30.34
C GLY A 122 -10.82 1.12 -29.49
N SER A 123 -10.92 1.12 -28.16
CA SER A 123 -9.74 1.20 -27.28
C SER A 123 -9.04 -0.15 -27.18
N ILE A 124 -7.70 -0.14 -27.22
CA ILE A 124 -6.87 -1.34 -27.08
C ILE A 124 -6.24 -1.35 -25.69
N PHE A 125 -6.35 -2.48 -24.99
CA PHE A 125 -5.76 -2.69 -23.67
C PHE A 125 -4.61 -3.70 -23.73
N ARG A 126 -3.53 -3.43 -23.00
CA ARG A 126 -2.30 -4.23 -22.94
C ARG A 126 -2.16 -4.98 -21.62
N SER A 127 -2.96 -4.63 -20.63
CA SER A 127 -2.99 -5.25 -19.30
C SER A 127 -4.43 -5.57 -18.89
N THR A 128 -4.56 -6.19 -17.72
CA THR A 128 -5.85 -6.40 -17.05
C THR A 128 -6.02 -5.48 -15.83
N MET A 129 -5.20 -4.42 -15.72
CA MET A 129 -5.16 -3.56 -14.53
C MET A 129 -6.16 -2.42 -14.60
N ASP A 130 -6.74 -2.10 -13.44
CA ASP A 130 -7.57 -0.92 -13.21
C ASP A 130 -6.85 0.38 -13.62
N SER A 131 -5.55 0.45 -13.35
CA SER A 131 -4.65 1.57 -13.69
C SER A 131 -4.69 1.94 -15.17
N GLU A 132 -4.79 0.95 -16.07
CA GLU A 132 -4.85 1.21 -17.51
C GLU A 132 -6.20 1.85 -17.88
N VAL A 133 -7.31 1.38 -17.31
CA VAL A 133 -8.63 1.97 -17.56
C VAL A 133 -8.71 3.42 -17.05
N ILE A 134 -8.12 3.72 -15.88
CA ILE A 134 -8.02 5.10 -15.38
C ILE A 134 -7.32 5.99 -16.42
N LEU A 135 -6.21 5.53 -16.98
CA LEU A 135 -5.45 6.30 -17.98
C LEU A 135 -6.21 6.45 -19.30
N HIS A 136 -6.97 5.44 -19.73
CA HIS A 136 -7.88 5.57 -20.87
C HIS A 136 -8.99 6.60 -20.61
N LEU A 137 -9.58 6.63 -19.41
CA LEU A 137 -10.58 7.64 -19.02
C LEU A 137 -9.99 9.05 -19.12
N ILE A 138 -8.79 9.26 -18.58
CA ILE A 138 -8.06 10.53 -18.66
C ILE A 138 -7.83 10.92 -20.12
N ALA A 139 -7.30 10.01 -20.93
CA ALA A 139 -7.00 10.29 -22.34
C ALA A 139 -8.26 10.66 -23.16
N LYS A 140 -9.40 10.01 -22.89
CA LYS A 140 -10.69 10.27 -23.54
C LYS A 140 -11.41 11.51 -23.01
N SER A 141 -11.01 12.07 -21.87
CA SER A 141 -11.63 13.28 -21.30
C SER A 141 -11.58 14.46 -22.29
N LYS A 142 -12.68 15.20 -22.43
CA LYS A 142 -12.75 16.39 -23.30
C LYS A 142 -12.25 17.67 -22.60
N LYS A 143 -11.88 17.59 -21.32
CA LYS A 143 -11.32 18.72 -20.56
C LYS A 143 -9.94 19.09 -21.12
N LYS A 144 -9.52 20.33 -20.87
CA LYS A 144 -8.26 20.89 -21.39
C LYS A 144 -7.10 20.79 -20.39
N LYS A 145 -7.35 21.07 -19.11
CA LYS A 145 -6.34 21.00 -18.05
C LYS A 145 -6.21 19.57 -17.55
N LEU A 146 -4.99 19.15 -17.26
CA LEU A 146 -4.69 17.82 -16.75
C LEU A 146 -5.50 17.49 -15.49
N GLU A 147 -5.56 18.44 -14.56
CA GLU A 147 -6.27 18.32 -13.30
C GLU A 147 -7.76 18.02 -13.55
N ASP A 148 -8.38 18.78 -14.46
CA ASP A 148 -9.78 18.57 -14.83
C ASP A 148 -10.02 17.22 -15.52
N MET A 149 -9.05 16.76 -16.33
CA MET A 149 -9.12 15.45 -16.99
C MET A 149 -9.01 14.29 -16.00
N ILE A 150 -8.15 14.43 -14.98
CA ILE A 150 -8.03 13.45 -13.90
C ILE A 150 -9.32 13.44 -13.08
N MET A 151 -9.82 14.60 -12.63
CA MET A 151 -11.08 14.67 -11.87
C MET A 151 -12.28 14.12 -12.66
N ASP A 152 -12.34 14.33 -13.98
CA ASP A 152 -13.35 13.73 -14.86
C ASP A 152 -13.26 12.20 -14.88
N ALA A 153 -12.05 11.64 -14.91
CA ALA A 153 -11.84 10.19 -14.81
C ALA A 153 -12.23 9.64 -13.42
N LEU A 154 -11.83 10.32 -12.34
CA LEU A 154 -12.10 9.92 -10.96
C LEU A 154 -13.61 9.92 -10.63
N ASN A 155 -14.38 10.80 -11.26
CA ASN A 155 -15.84 10.85 -11.13
C ASN A 155 -16.59 9.73 -11.87
N ARG A 156 -15.89 8.92 -12.68
CA ARG A 156 -16.49 7.83 -13.45
C ARG A 156 -16.13 6.44 -12.91
N ILE A 157 -15.16 6.36 -12.02
CA ILE A 157 -14.74 5.10 -11.39
C ILE A 157 -15.42 4.94 -10.03
N GLU A 158 -15.76 3.70 -9.71
CA GLU A 158 -16.34 3.32 -8.42
C GLU A 158 -15.46 2.30 -7.75
N GLY A 159 -15.36 2.38 -6.42
CA GLY A 159 -14.55 1.46 -5.62
C GLY A 159 -13.55 2.20 -4.73
N ALA A 160 -12.55 1.47 -4.28
CA ALA A 160 -11.51 1.97 -3.41
C ALA A 160 -10.26 2.31 -4.23
N TYR A 161 -9.64 3.46 -3.99
CA TYR A 161 -8.38 3.80 -4.63
C TYR A 161 -7.59 4.86 -3.86
N SER A 162 -6.29 4.64 -3.79
CA SER A 162 -5.27 5.64 -3.49
C SER A 162 -4.29 5.65 -4.65
N LEU A 163 -4.18 6.79 -5.30
CA LEU A 163 -3.48 6.95 -6.57
C LEU A 163 -2.36 7.97 -6.40
N VAL A 164 -1.23 7.69 -7.03
CA VAL A 164 -0.19 8.68 -7.30
C VAL A 164 0.13 8.68 -8.79
N PHE A 165 0.13 9.86 -9.40
CA PHE A 165 0.46 10.08 -10.80
C PHE A 165 1.74 10.86 -10.92
N CYS A 166 2.50 10.56 -11.97
CA CYS A 166 3.70 11.29 -12.37
C CYS A 166 3.53 11.74 -13.82
N THR A 167 3.73 13.02 -14.07
CA THR A 167 3.93 13.57 -15.41
C THR A 167 5.33 14.13 -15.52
N LYS A 168 5.64 14.80 -16.63
CA LYS A 168 6.94 15.47 -16.81
C LYS A 168 7.28 16.44 -15.67
N ASN A 169 6.29 17.15 -15.14
CA ASN A 169 6.51 18.27 -14.22
C ASN A 169 5.56 18.30 -13.02
N LYS A 170 4.74 17.26 -12.81
CA LYS A 170 3.78 17.20 -11.70
C LYS A 170 3.80 15.84 -11.02
N LEU A 171 3.72 15.88 -9.70
CA LEU A 171 3.32 14.75 -8.86
C LEU A 171 1.89 15.00 -8.40
N ILE A 172 1.00 14.03 -8.56
CA ILE A 172 -0.41 14.17 -8.21
C ILE A 172 -0.83 13.01 -7.33
N ALA A 173 -1.46 13.27 -6.20
CA ALA A 173 -2.02 12.24 -5.31
C ALA A 173 -3.54 12.40 -5.25
N ALA A 174 -4.28 11.29 -5.33
CA ALA A 174 -5.75 11.32 -5.23
C ALA A 174 -6.26 10.15 -4.41
N ARG A 175 -7.32 10.38 -3.64
CA ARG A 175 -7.92 9.37 -2.77
C ARG A 175 -9.42 9.30 -2.96
N ASP A 176 -9.97 8.08 -2.97
CA ASP A 176 -11.38 7.84 -3.23
C ASP A 176 -12.32 8.62 -2.28
N PRO A 177 -13.56 8.92 -2.71
CA PRO A 177 -14.52 9.70 -1.93
C PRO A 177 -14.92 9.08 -0.58
N LEU A 178 -14.69 7.78 -0.37
CA LEU A 178 -14.98 7.10 0.90
C LEU A 178 -13.74 7.05 1.81
N GLY A 179 -12.56 7.40 1.29
CA GLY A 179 -11.28 7.33 1.99
C GLY A 179 -10.89 5.89 2.36
N PHE A 180 -11.27 4.90 1.54
CA PHE A 180 -11.19 3.49 1.90
C PHE A 180 -9.75 3.02 2.11
N ARG A 181 -8.86 3.31 1.16
CA ARG A 181 -7.41 3.02 1.27
C ARG A 181 -6.66 4.20 1.87
N PRO A 182 -5.58 3.96 2.64
CA PRO A 182 -4.79 5.02 3.23
C PRO A 182 -3.85 5.68 2.22
N LEU A 183 -3.72 7.00 2.35
CA LEU A 183 -2.75 7.81 1.62
C LEU A 183 -2.39 9.02 2.49
N SER A 184 -1.12 9.12 2.85
CA SER A 184 -0.58 10.19 3.69
C SER A 184 0.34 11.10 2.89
N MET A 185 0.45 12.35 3.32
CA MET A 185 1.38 13.35 2.82
C MET A 185 2.40 13.70 3.92
N GLY A 186 3.66 13.83 3.52
CA GLY A 186 4.75 14.27 4.36
C GLY A 186 5.66 15.27 3.66
N ARG A 187 6.61 15.82 4.40
CA ARG A 187 7.59 16.81 3.96
C ARG A 187 9.00 16.37 4.26
N MET A 188 9.92 16.66 3.35
CA MET A 188 11.35 16.48 3.59
C MET A 188 12.09 17.71 3.10
N GLY A 189 12.26 18.69 4.00
CA GLY A 189 12.54 20.07 3.59
C GLY A 189 11.40 20.61 2.73
N ASP A 190 11.73 21.20 1.57
CA ASP A 190 10.73 21.72 0.63
C ASP A 190 10.01 20.63 -0.20
N SER A 191 10.54 19.41 -0.17
CA SER A 191 10.05 18.29 -0.96
C SER A 191 8.77 17.71 -0.38
N VAL A 192 7.87 17.27 -1.27
CA VAL A 192 6.58 16.66 -0.90
C VAL A 192 6.65 15.17 -1.14
N VAL A 193 6.18 14.40 -0.17
CA VAL A 193 6.14 12.94 -0.23
C VAL A 193 4.71 12.45 -0.02
N PHE A 194 4.29 11.44 -0.77
CA PHE A 194 3.06 10.69 -0.55
C PHE A 194 3.37 9.21 -0.34
N ALA A 195 2.69 8.56 0.60
CA ALA A 195 2.86 7.13 0.84
C ALA A 195 1.56 6.49 1.36
N SER A 196 1.39 5.20 1.09
CA SER A 196 0.27 4.43 1.67
C SER A 196 0.30 4.38 3.20
N GLU A 197 1.48 4.41 3.81
CA GLU A 197 1.66 4.43 5.27
C GLU A 197 2.78 5.39 5.69
N SER A 198 2.69 5.93 6.91
CA SER A 198 3.67 6.87 7.43
C SER A 198 5.04 6.24 7.74
N CYS A 199 5.14 4.92 7.95
CA CYS A 199 6.43 4.27 8.21
C CYS A 199 7.44 4.44 7.04
N ALA A 200 6.96 4.74 5.84
CA ALA A 200 7.81 5.12 4.71
C ALA A 200 8.49 6.47 4.91
N PHE A 201 7.85 7.39 5.65
CA PHE A 201 8.41 8.69 5.98
C PHE A 201 9.54 8.56 7.01
N ASP A 202 9.34 7.71 8.03
CA ASP A 202 10.33 7.48 9.08
C ASP A 202 11.67 6.99 8.50
N LEU A 203 11.63 6.06 7.54
CA LEU A 203 12.84 5.50 6.92
C LEU A 203 13.61 6.52 6.08
N ILE A 204 12.91 7.44 5.40
CA ILE A 204 13.56 8.44 4.54
C ILE A 204 13.85 9.76 5.28
N GLY A 205 13.40 9.90 6.53
CA GLY A 205 13.54 11.13 7.31
C GLY A 205 12.55 12.24 6.90
N ALA A 206 11.37 11.88 6.38
CA ALA A 206 10.30 12.82 6.10
C ALA A 206 9.39 13.00 7.33
N GLU A 207 8.89 14.21 7.54
CA GLU A 207 7.93 14.55 8.58
C GLU A 207 6.51 14.29 8.07
N TYR A 208 5.68 13.62 8.88
CA TYR A 208 4.26 13.47 8.59
C TYR A 208 3.55 14.82 8.66
N GLU A 209 2.87 15.23 7.58
CA GLU A 209 2.09 16.47 7.55
C GLU A 209 0.61 16.19 7.84
N ARG A 210 -0.05 15.38 6.99
CA ARG A 210 -1.48 15.04 7.11
C ARG A 210 -1.87 13.87 6.22
N GLU A 211 -3.12 13.39 6.37
CA GLU A 211 -3.73 12.52 5.36
C GLU A 211 -4.10 13.30 4.09
N VAL A 212 -4.06 12.62 2.95
CA VAL A 212 -4.86 13.02 1.78
C VAL A 212 -6.31 12.72 2.10
N GLU A 213 -7.18 13.72 2.02
CA GLU A 213 -8.57 13.59 2.41
C GLU A 213 -9.38 12.76 1.40
N ALA A 214 -10.51 12.21 1.85
CA ALA A 214 -11.43 11.50 0.98
C ALA A 214 -12.00 12.46 -0.09
N GLY A 215 -11.90 12.06 -1.38
CA GLY A 215 -12.32 12.89 -2.52
C GLY A 215 -11.39 14.06 -2.83
N GLU A 216 -10.21 14.11 -2.20
CA GLU A 216 -9.17 15.11 -2.46
C GLU A 216 -8.20 14.63 -3.54
N MET A 217 -7.79 15.56 -4.39
CA MET A 217 -6.64 15.43 -5.28
C MET A 217 -5.65 16.56 -5.00
N LEU A 218 -4.43 16.20 -4.62
CA LEU A 218 -3.31 17.13 -4.44
C LEU A 218 -2.41 17.12 -5.66
N VAL A 219 -2.10 18.30 -6.16
CA VAL A 219 -1.19 18.51 -7.30
C VAL A 219 0.03 19.26 -6.79
N VAL A 220 1.20 18.68 -6.99
CA VAL A 220 2.49 19.26 -6.63
C VAL A 220 3.25 19.58 -7.92
N ASP A 221 3.66 20.83 -8.05
CA ASP A 221 4.53 21.31 -9.11
C ASP A 221 5.52 22.36 -8.56
N SER A 222 6.26 23.02 -9.44
CA SER A 222 7.24 24.06 -9.03
C SER A 222 6.61 25.27 -8.33
N SER A 223 5.29 25.45 -8.40
CA SER A 223 4.56 26.48 -7.66
C SER A 223 4.09 26.04 -6.27
N GLY A 224 4.35 24.78 -5.88
CA GLY A 224 3.98 24.22 -4.60
C GLY A 224 2.81 23.23 -4.68
N VAL A 225 2.08 23.09 -3.58
CA VAL A 225 0.98 22.13 -3.43
C VAL A 225 -0.37 22.83 -3.62
N LYS A 226 -1.22 22.31 -4.50
CA LYS A 226 -2.60 22.75 -4.70
C LYS A 226 -3.56 21.61 -4.42
N SER A 227 -4.60 21.89 -3.62
CA SER A 227 -5.66 20.94 -3.31
C SER A 227 -6.88 21.18 -4.20
N TYR A 228 -7.41 20.11 -4.75
CA TYR A 228 -8.64 20.07 -5.53
C TYR A 228 -9.60 19.05 -4.90
N ARG A 229 -10.89 19.30 -5.00
CA ARG A 229 -11.92 18.31 -4.67
C ARG A 229 -12.68 17.92 -5.92
N PHE A 230 -12.73 16.62 -6.16
CA PHE A 230 -13.51 16.05 -7.26
C PHE A 230 -14.83 15.44 -6.79
N SER A 231 -14.99 15.26 -5.48
CA SER A 231 -16.24 14.85 -4.84
C SER A 231 -16.51 15.70 -3.61
N GLU A 232 -17.78 15.83 -3.24
CA GLU A 232 -18.15 16.44 -1.96
C GLU A 232 -17.57 15.61 -0.80
N ARG A 233 -17.29 16.28 0.32
CA ARG A 233 -16.81 15.58 1.52
C ARG A 233 -17.89 14.59 1.96
N GLY A 234 -17.65 13.30 1.74
CA GLY A 234 -18.58 12.25 2.09
C GLY A 234 -18.95 12.35 3.57
N LYS A 235 -20.24 12.45 3.88
CA LYS A 235 -20.72 12.44 5.27
C LYS A 235 -20.43 11.10 5.97
N ASN A 236 -20.30 10.03 5.18
CA ASN A 236 -20.06 8.67 5.64
C ASN A 236 -18.74 8.14 5.05
N LEU A 237 -17.65 8.26 5.80
CA LEU A 237 -16.37 7.64 5.44
C LEU A 237 -16.44 6.11 5.62
N SER A 238 -15.72 5.36 4.80
CA SER A 238 -15.65 3.88 4.89
C SER A 238 -14.20 3.42 4.85
N LYS A 239 -13.43 3.82 5.87
CA LYS A 239 -12.03 3.45 6.05
C LYS A 239 -11.89 1.94 6.25
N CYS A 240 -10.93 1.30 5.59
CA CYS A 240 -10.72 -0.14 5.70
C CYS A 240 -10.24 -0.55 7.11
N ILE A 241 -11.11 -1.17 7.93
CA ILE A 241 -10.76 -1.58 9.29
C ILE A 241 -9.61 -2.60 9.34
N PHE A 242 -9.46 -3.41 8.28
CA PHE A 242 -8.39 -4.40 8.15
C PHE A 242 -6.99 -3.79 8.09
N GLU A 243 -6.87 -2.49 7.78
CA GLU A 243 -5.60 -1.77 7.91
C GLU A 243 -5.10 -1.78 9.36
N PHE A 244 -6.01 -1.61 10.32
CA PHE A 244 -5.67 -1.67 11.74
C PHE A 244 -5.50 -3.10 12.25
N ILE A 245 -6.32 -4.04 11.76
CA ILE A 245 -6.29 -5.43 12.22
C ILE A 245 -5.01 -6.14 11.76
N TYR A 246 -4.67 -6.03 10.48
CA TYR A 246 -3.65 -6.89 9.86
C TYR A 246 -2.66 -6.15 8.97
N PHE A 247 -3.14 -5.38 7.98
CA PHE A 247 -2.31 -4.99 6.84
C PHE A 247 -1.23 -3.97 7.13
N SER A 248 -1.53 -2.93 7.90
CA SER A 248 -0.58 -1.87 8.16
C SER A 248 0.48 -2.31 9.17
N ARG A 249 1.67 -1.74 9.08
CA ARG A 249 2.70 -1.97 10.09
C ARG A 249 2.31 -1.29 11.40
N PRO A 250 2.66 -1.86 12.56
CA PRO A 250 2.33 -1.29 13.87
C PRO A 250 2.88 0.13 14.12
N ASP A 251 4.02 0.45 13.52
CA ASP A 251 4.68 1.77 13.63
C ASP A 251 4.07 2.83 12.70
N SER A 252 3.10 2.47 11.86
CA SER A 252 2.41 3.41 10.99
C SER A 252 1.30 4.19 11.71
N LYS A 253 1.11 5.43 11.29
CA LYS A 253 -0.09 6.23 11.49
C LYS A 253 -0.98 6.11 10.25
N VAL A 254 -2.12 5.48 10.42
CA VAL A 254 -3.10 5.22 9.35
C VAL A 254 -4.43 5.81 9.76
N PHE A 255 -5.10 6.51 8.84
CA PHE A 255 -6.37 7.18 9.13
C PHE A 255 -6.32 8.18 10.29
N GLY A 256 -5.14 8.76 10.52
CA GLY A 256 -4.85 9.70 11.61
C GLY A 256 -4.52 9.03 12.95
N VAL A 257 -4.47 7.70 13.01
CA VAL A 257 -4.31 6.94 14.27
C VAL A 257 -3.14 5.97 14.18
N ASN A 258 -2.38 5.82 15.26
CA ASN A 258 -1.27 4.85 15.33
C ASN A 258 -1.82 3.42 15.39
N VAL A 259 -1.32 2.55 14.52
CA VAL A 259 -1.80 1.17 14.38
C VAL A 259 -1.55 0.36 15.66
N ASP A 260 -0.36 0.45 16.26
CA ASP A 260 -0.05 -0.21 17.54
C ASP A 260 -1.05 0.13 18.64
N LYS A 261 -1.42 1.41 18.80
CA LYS A 261 -2.38 1.84 19.82
C LYS A 261 -3.76 1.21 19.62
N VAL A 262 -4.21 1.08 18.37
CA VAL A 262 -5.48 0.42 18.05
C VAL A 262 -5.39 -1.06 18.37
N ARG A 263 -4.33 -1.74 17.94
CA ARG A 263 -4.13 -3.18 18.18
C ARG A 263 -4.07 -3.53 19.67
N ARG A 264 -3.34 -2.75 20.48
CA ARG A 264 -3.33 -2.93 21.94
C ARG A 264 -4.72 -2.74 22.56
N LYS A 265 -5.49 -1.76 22.07
CA LYS A 265 -6.87 -1.55 22.52
C LYS A 265 -7.78 -2.74 22.16
N LEU A 266 -7.62 -3.31 20.96
CA LEU A 266 -8.33 -4.53 20.57
C LEU A 266 -7.97 -5.70 21.50
N GLY A 267 -6.68 -5.88 21.81
CA GLY A 267 -6.23 -6.90 22.75
C GLY A 267 -6.85 -6.76 24.15
N ARG A 268 -6.82 -5.55 24.72
CA ARG A 268 -7.46 -5.29 26.03
C ARG A 268 -8.96 -5.56 25.99
N LYS A 269 -9.63 -5.13 24.92
CA LYS A 269 -11.06 -5.38 24.73
C LYS A 269 -11.37 -6.87 24.65
N LEU A 270 -10.53 -7.64 23.96
CA LEU A 270 -10.65 -9.10 23.88
C LEU A 270 -10.46 -9.76 25.25
N ALA A 271 -9.54 -9.26 26.09
CA ALA A 271 -9.37 -9.74 27.46
C ALA A 271 -10.58 -9.45 28.36
N GLU A 272 -11.24 -8.30 28.16
CA GLU A 272 -12.48 -7.95 28.86
C GLU A 272 -13.66 -8.83 28.43
N GLU A 273 -13.82 -9.07 27.13
CA GLU A 273 -14.98 -9.78 26.57
C GLU A 273 -14.85 -11.31 26.66
N ALA A 274 -13.62 -11.82 26.58
CA ALA A 274 -13.32 -13.25 26.57
C ALA A 274 -12.05 -13.54 27.42
N PRO A 275 -12.11 -13.34 28.74
CA PRO A 275 -11.03 -13.76 29.63
C PRO A 275 -10.89 -15.28 29.62
N ALA A 276 -9.66 -15.77 29.75
CA ALA A 276 -9.35 -17.19 29.85
C ALA A 276 -8.50 -17.46 31.09
N ASP A 277 -8.79 -18.56 31.79
CA ASP A 277 -7.96 -19.05 32.89
C ASP A 277 -6.73 -19.76 32.33
N ALA A 278 -5.63 -19.01 32.25
CA ALA A 278 -4.38 -19.41 31.62
C ALA A 278 -3.18 -18.90 32.42
N ASP A 279 -1.99 -19.40 32.09
CA ASP A 279 -0.77 -19.05 32.81
C ASP A 279 0.05 -18.00 32.05
N ILE A 280 -0.05 -17.98 30.71
CA ILE A 280 0.68 -17.08 29.82
C ILE A 280 -0.15 -16.67 28.61
N VAL A 281 0.23 -15.54 28.00
CA VAL A 281 -0.27 -15.06 26.70
C VAL A 281 0.87 -15.08 25.70
N ILE A 282 0.61 -15.61 24.50
CA ILE A 282 1.56 -15.59 23.39
C ILE A 282 0.89 -15.01 22.14
N ALA A 283 1.70 -14.54 21.20
CA ALA A 283 1.24 -14.10 19.88
C ALA A 283 1.55 -15.15 18.82
N VAL A 284 0.78 -15.15 17.72
CA VAL A 284 1.22 -15.69 16.42
C VAL A 284 2.03 -14.59 15.70
N PRO A 285 3.36 -14.70 15.58
CA PRO A 285 4.16 -13.59 15.08
C PRO A 285 4.04 -13.39 13.55
N ASP A 286 4.19 -12.18 13.02
CA ASP A 286 4.44 -10.93 13.74
C ASP A 286 3.19 -10.05 13.85
N SER A 287 2.12 -10.38 13.11
CA SER A 287 0.95 -9.52 12.90
C SER A 287 0.17 -9.26 14.18
N SER A 288 0.03 -10.28 15.03
CA SER A 288 -0.77 -10.23 16.26
C SER A 288 0.01 -9.77 17.50
N ASN A 289 1.34 -9.56 17.40
CA ASN A 289 2.20 -9.25 18.55
C ASN A 289 1.66 -8.13 19.45
N THR A 290 1.22 -7.02 18.85
CA THR A 290 0.72 -5.86 19.61
C THR A 290 -0.70 -6.05 20.13
N ILE A 291 -1.50 -6.91 19.50
CA ILE A 291 -2.81 -7.33 20.01
C ILE A 291 -2.61 -8.23 21.24
N ALA A 292 -1.69 -9.19 21.17
CA ALA A 292 -1.36 -10.10 22.27
C ALA A 292 -0.82 -9.35 23.48
N LEU A 293 0.05 -8.35 23.27
CA LEU A 293 0.50 -7.45 24.34
C LEU A 293 -0.67 -6.71 24.99
N GLY A 294 -1.62 -6.21 24.20
CA GLY A 294 -2.85 -5.62 24.72
C GLY A 294 -3.68 -6.60 25.55
N TYR A 295 -3.80 -7.86 25.11
CA TYR A 295 -4.53 -8.89 25.85
C TYR A 295 -3.84 -9.22 27.19
N ALA A 296 -2.52 -9.37 27.17
CA ALA A 296 -1.71 -9.58 28.38
C ALA A 296 -1.89 -8.44 29.39
N GLU A 297 -1.79 -7.18 28.93
CA GLU A 297 -2.06 -5.99 29.76
C GLU A 297 -3.48 -5.99 30.35
N GLY A 298 -4.49 -6.34 29.55
CA GLY A 298 -5.89 -6.34 29.97
C GLY A 298 -6.29 -7.48 30.90
N SER A 299 -5.65 -8.65 30.75
CA SER A 299 -5.91 -9.85 31.57
C SER A 299 -5.03 -9.93 32.82
N GLY A 300 -3.91 -9.20 32.87
CA GLY A 300 -2.90 -9.30 33.92
C GLY A 300 -1.99 -10.52 33.80
N LEU A 301 -2.11 -11.30 32.72
CA LEU A 301 -1.27 -12.46 32.45
C LEU A 301 0.09 -12.03 31.86
N PRO A 302 1.19 -12.73 32.17
CA PRO A 302 2.48 -12.46 31.55
C PRO A 302 2.47 -12.78 30.06
N PHE A 303 3.05 -11.88 29.26
CA PHE A 303 3.32 -12.12 27.84
C PHE A 303 4.65 -12.86 27.67
N GLU A 304 4.66 -13.91 26.87
CA GLU A 304 5.82 -14.75 26.60
C GLU A 304 6.03 -15.02 25.11
N LEU A 305 7.28 -15.26 24.72
CA LEU A 305 7.63 -15.66 23.35
C LEU A 305 7.47 -17.17 23.17
N GLY A 306 6.23 -17.63 23.05
CA GLY A 306 5.91 -19.06 22.84
C GLY A 306 6.15 -19.56 21.42
N LEU A 307 6.15 -18.66 20.43
CA LEU A 307 6.39 -18.96 19.02
C LEU A 307 7.49 -18.04 18.48
N ILE A 308 8.43 -18.60 17.74
CA ILE A 308 9.48 -17.85 17.04
C ILE A 308 9.27 -17.99 15.54
N ARG A 309 9.14 -16.86 14.85
CA ARG A 309 9.09 -16.82 13.39
C ARG A 309 10.47 -17.06 12.79
N ASN A 310 10.55 -17.93 11.79
CA ASN A 310 11.75 -18.12 10.99
C ASN A 310 11.88 -17.00 9.95
N HIS A 311 12.88 -16.14 10.12
CA HIS A 311 13.11 -14.99 9.24
C HIS A 311 13.70 -15.35 7.87
N TYR A 312 14.19 -16.58 7.68
CA TYR A 312 14.80 -17.02 6.43
C TYR A 312 13.80 -17.68 5.46
N VAL A 313 12.53 -17.77 5.88
CA VAL A 313 11.47 -18.38 5.09
C VAL A 313 10.75 -17.30 4.28
N GLY A 314 10.80 -17.44 2.95
CA GLY A 314 10.03 -16.61 2.03
C GLY A 314 8.52 -16.92 2.09
N ARG A 315 7.74 -16.42 1.13
CA ARG A 315 6.33 -16.83 1.01
C ARG A 315 6.24 -18.34 0.75
N THR A 316 5.52 -19.06 1.60
CA THR A 316 4.96 -20.36 1.23
C THR A 316 3.59 -20.14 0.59
N PHE A 317 3.36 -20.76 -0.58
CA PHE A 317 2.06 -20.71 -1.25
C PHE A 317 1.05 -21.59 -0.52
N ILE A 318 -0.24 -21.31 -0.69
CA ILE A 318 -1.31 -22.16 -0.15
C ILE A 318 -1.19 -23.55 -0.78
N GLN A 319 -0.75 -24.54 0.00
CA GLN A 319 -0.61 -25.92 -0.46
C GLN A 319 -1.96 -26.65 -0.34
N PRO A 320 -2.42 -27.36 -1.39
CA PRO A 320 -3.73 -28.00 -1.39
C PRO A 320 -3.82 -29.16 -0.38
N ARG A 321 -2.72 -29.86 -0.08
CA ARG A 321 -2.70 -31.00 0.84
C ARG A 321 -2.42 -30.56 2.29
N GLN A 322 -3.23 -31.05 3.23
CA GLN A 322 -3.11 -30.76 4.66
C GLN A 322 -1.73 -31.07 5.22
N THR A 323 -1.14 -32.22 4.86
CA THR A 323 0.20 -32.61 5.33
C THR A 323 1.29 -31.61 4.93
N MET A 324 1.20 -31.00 3.75
CA MET A 324 2.15 -29.97 3.30
C MET A 324 1.91 -28.62 3.98
N ARG A 325 0.67 -28.30 4.37
CA ARG A 325 0.39 -27.09 5.17
C ARG A 325 1.00 -27.16 6.55
N ASP A 326 0.92 -28.33 7.20
CA ASP A 326 1.51 -28.52 8.53
C ASP A 326 3.04 -28.36 8.48
N TRP A 327 3.68 -28.80 7.39
CA TRP A 327 5.10 -28.54 7.14
C TRP A 327 5.40 -27.04 6.91
N ASP A 328 4.60 -26.35 6.09
CA ASP A 328 4.76 -24.91 5.86
C ASP A 328 4.65 -24.09 7.16
N VAL A 329 3.74 -24.46 8.06
CA VAL A 329 3.59 -23.83 9.38
C VAL A 329 4.80 -24.14 10.26
N ARG A 330 5.26 -25.39 10.32
CA ARG A 330 6.47 -25.78 11.09
C ARG A 330 7.74 -25.12 10.57
N ILE A 331 7.83 -24.87 9.26
CA ILE A 331 8.96 -24.16 8.66
C ILE A 331 8.94 -22.69 9.09
N LYS A 332 7.75 -22.08 9.17
CA LYS A 332 7.56 -20.67 9.54
C LYS A 332 7.66 -20.41 11.04
N PHE A 333 7.14 -21.29 11.87
CA PHE A 333 6.99 -21.07 13.30
C PHE A 333 7.55 -22.23 14.11
N ASN A 334 8.47 -21.89 15.02
CA ASN A 334 9.04 -22.84 15.96
C ASN A 334 8.46 -22.59 17.37
N PRO A 335 7.77 -23.57 17.97
CA PRO A 335 7.33 -23.50 19.35
C PRO A 335 8.52 -23.54 20.31
N VAL A 336 8.52 -22.66 21.31
CA VAL A 336 9.55 -22.64 22.36
C VAL A 336 9.10 -23.60 23.47
N LYS A 337 9.54 -24.86 23.41
CA LYS A 337 9.06 -25.92 24.32
C LYS A 337 9.17 -25.55 25.80
N GLY A 338 10.29 -24.97 26.24
CA GLY A 338 10.45 -24.52 27.62
C GLY A 338 9.49 -23.41 28.05
N VAL A 339 8.96 -22.64 27.09
CA VAL A 339 7.91 -21.63 27.33
C VAL A 339 6.51 -22.26 27.40
N LEU A 340 6.27 -23.42 26.78
CA LEU A 340 4.92 -23.95 26.62
C LEU A 340 4.61 -25.19 27.48
N GLU A 341 5.62 -25.98 27.81
CA GLU A 341 5.43 -27.27 28.49
C GLU A 341 4.77 -27.11 29.86
N GLY A 342 3.66 -27.84 30.07
CA GLY A 342 2.90 -27.84 31.32
C GLY A 342 2.06 -26.58 31.60
N ARG A 343 2.00 -25.62 30.69
CA ARG A 343 1.24 -24.36 30.85
C ARG A 343 -0.05 -24.33 30.04
N ARG A 344 -1.04 -23.63 30.57
CA ARG A 344 -2.25 -23.20 29.86
C ARG A 344 -1.94 -21.90 29.14
N VAL A 345 -2.21 -21.85 27.84
CA VAL A 345 -1.70 -20.79 26.96
C VAL A 345 -2.86 -20.12 26.23
N VAL A 346 -2.95 -18.80 26.35
CA VAL A 346 -3.74 -17.98 25.41
C VAL A 346 -2.88 -17.69 24.20
N VAL A 347 -3.29 -18.18 23.04
CA VAL A 347 -2.67 -17.85 21.76
C VAL A 347 -3.52 -16.79 21.08
N VAL A 348 -2.97 -15.59 20.92
CA VAL A 348 -3.65 -14.49 20.24
C VAL A 348 -3.20 -14.46 18.79
N ASP A 349 -4.17 -14.36 17.89
CA ASP A 349 -3.97 -14.15 16.45
C ASP A 349 -4.83 -12.96 16.00
N ASP A 350 -4.51 -12.34 14.86
CA ASP A 350 -5.21 -11.14 14.38
C ASP A 350 -6.53 -11.45 13.67
N SER A 351 -6.61 -12.60 12.97
CA SER A 351 -7.78 -12.99 12.19
C SER A 351 -7.78 -14.50 11.85
N ILE A 352 -8.95 -15.02 11.49
CA ILE A 352 -9.15 -16.38 10.95
C ILE A 352 -9.92 -16.23 9.63
N VAL A 353 -9.40 -16.78 8.54
CA VAL A 353 -9.91 -16.59 7.16
C VAL A 353 -10.35 -17.90 6.51
#